data_AF-A0A5J6P768-F1
#
_entry.id   AF-A0A5J6P768-F1
#
_cell.length_a   1.000
_cell.length_b   1.000
_cell.length_c   1.000
_cell.angle_alpha   90.00
_cell.angle_beta   90.00
_cell.angle_gamma   90.00
#
_symmetry.space_group_name_H-M   'P 1'
#
loop_
_entity.id
_entity.type
_entity.pdbx_description
1 polymer ?
#
loop_
_entity_poly.entity_id
_entity_poly.type
_entity_poly.pdbx_seq_one_letter_code
_entity_poly.pdbx_strand_id
1 'polypeptide(L)'
;MSAATVDPIVERLSELPAKVGKKLLGQFSLGHVDAPTLHTVLDAAQLAGDISKSLWFTGSYLFLRSKGVPVGDVVAMAKQHQRKIRLEWSEQRWRNEHNKLSRLATLKMLAAKNVTYDVTFFEKHIASSYPGYLIKSSRRLGMEGLRQQHCVASYHERLASQQTAILCLFLDHTRWTVELIQTNHSETPVRIGQIKTRLNAVASNEIRKQVYNYLGLDFPRLETSSPDGSRALHQINLTALLPVLIKLDIQEIYVGFSGSGDDGHIDYVEMQPPPATMPVVHILDQTRDYQDGQWIHRECGRDLPLDKAIEDIVYGYLEMTGVDWYNNDGGQGHFSINFQTGNIEFEVNQNYVESVTEYANEWSVEEFMEQLVVPALTEST
;
A
#
# COMPACT_ATOMS: atom_id res chain seq x y z
N MET A 1 42.77 -24.37 30.49
CA MET A 1 41.33 -24.27 30.78
C MET A 1 40.81 -23.09 29.97
N SER A 2 40.11 -23.36 28.86
CA SER A 2 39.52 -22.32 28.02
C SER A 2 38.38 -21.66 28.79
N ALA A 3 38.42 -20.34 28.97
CA ALA A 3 37.29 -19.61 29.55
C ALA A 3 36.10 -19.78 28.60
N ALA A 4 35.10 -20.53 29.03
CA ALA A 4 33.85 -20.69 28.29
C ALA A 4 33.29 -19.28 28.06
N THR A 5 33.18 -18.90 26.79
CA THR A 5 32.58 -17.63 26.38
C THR A 5 31.11 -17.72 26.79
N VAL A 6 30.76 -17.08 27.90
CA VAL A 6 29.40 -17.03 28.40
C VAL A 6 28.57 -16.32 27.33
N ASP A 7 27.46 -16.95 26.93
CA ASP A 7 26.55 -16.37 25.95
C ASP A 7 26.07 -15.00 26.48
N PRO A 8 26.26 -13.88 25.75
CA PRO A 8 25.91 -12.54 26.20
C PRO A 8 24.46 -12.38 26.67
N ILE A 9 23.54 -13.21 26.18
CA ILE A 9 22.15 -13.19 26.66
C ILE A 9 22.03 -13.78 28.08
N VAL A 10 22.81 -14.80 28.41
CA VAL A 10 22.78 -15.46 29.73
C VAL A 10 23.29 -14.51 30.81
N GLU A 11 24.31 -13.72 30.50
CA GLU A 11 24.80 -12.65 31.37
C GLU A 11 23.71 -11.60 31.63
N ARG A 12 23.08 -11.06 30.57
CA ARG A 12 21.96 -10.10 30.69
C ARG A 12 20.78 -10.64 31.50
N LEU A 13 20.47 -11.93 31.38
CA LEU A 13 19.39 -12.57 32.13
C LEU A 13 19.73 -12.73 33.61
N SER A 14 21.02 -12.89 33.95
CA SER A 14 21.49 -13.04 35.33
C SER A 14 21.40 -11.74 36.13
N GLU A 15 21.44 -10.59 35.45
CA GLU A 15 21.29 -9.24 36.03
C GLU A 15 19.83 -8.89 36.38
N LEU A 16 18.86 -9.66 35.89
CA LEU A 16 17.43 -9.41 36.12
C LEU A 16 16.98 -9.90 37.50
N PRO A 17 15.87 -9.36 38.03
CA PRO A 17 15.24 -9.91 39.23
C PRO A 17 15.01 -11.42 39.10
N ALA A 18 15.37 -12.19 40.13
CA ALA A 18 15.41 -13.66 40.07
C ALA A 18 14.09 -14.32 39.59
N LYS A 19 12.94 -13.70 39.89
CA LYS A 19 11.61 -14.17 39.45
C LYS A 19 11.41 -14.10 37.93
N VAL A 20 12.11 -13.18 37.27
CA VAL A 20 12.05 -12.93 35.82
C VAL A 20 13.22 -13.62 35.13
N GLY A 21 14.45 -13.35 35.57
CA GLY A 21 15.67 -13.90 34.96
C GLY A 21 15.70 -15.42 34.91
N LYS A 22 15.37 -16.10 36.02
CA LYS A 22 15.35 -17.58 36.05
C LYS A 22 14.30 -18.19 35.12
N LYS A 23 13.14 -17.54 34.98
CA LYS A 23 12.06 -18.04 34.12
C LYS A 23 12.39 -17.88 32.64
N LEU A 24 12.92 -16.72 32.25
CA LEU A 24 13.37 -16.47 30.89
C LEU A 24 14.57 -17.35 30.52
N LEU A 25 15.52 -17.54 31.43
CA LEU A 25 16.63 -18.47 31.24
C LEU A 25 16.13 -19.91 31.06
N GLY A 26 15.15 -20.35 31.86
CA GLY A 26 14.51 -21.65 31.67
C GLY A 26 13.86 -21.81 30.30
N GLN A 27 13.13 -20.79 29.82
CA GLN A 27 12.53 -20.82 28.48
C GLN A 27 13.58 -20.83 27.36
N PHE A 28 14.69 -20.12 27.53
CA PHE A 28 15.82 -20.12 26.61
C PHE A 28 16.49 -21.49 26.54
N SER A 29 16.83 -22.08 27.70
CA SER A 29 17.48 -23.39 27.77
C SER A 29 16.63 -24.53 27.22
N LEU A 30 15.29 -24.40 27.27
CA LEU A 30 14.35 -25.35 26.68
C LEU A 30 14.10 -25.10 25.17
N GLY A 31 14.68 -24.04 24.59
CA GLY A 31 14.50 -23.70 23.17
C GLY A 31 13.13 -23.12 22.82
N HIS A 32 12.32 -22.74 23.82
CA HIS A 32 11.01 -22.12 23.58
C HIS A 32 11.12 -20.68 23.09
N VAL A 33 12.23 -20.01 23.40
CA VAL A 33 12.52 -18.63 22.99
C VAL A 33 13.96 -18.56 22.53
N ASP A 34 14.19 -17.97 21.36
CA ASP A 34 15.53 -17.78 20.79
C ASP A 34 16.24 -16.54 21.37
N ALA A 35 17.57 -16.49 21.24
CA ALA A 35 18.37 -15.36 21.73
C ALA A 35 17.96 -14.00 21.10
N PRO A 36 17.66 -13.90 19.78
CA PRO A 36 17.19 -12.65 19.17
C PRO A 36 15.89 -12.12 19.78
N THR A 37 14.94 -13.01 20.09
CA THR A 37 13.70 -12.63 20.76
C THR A 37 13.98 -12.08 22.16
N LEU A 38 14.85 -12.75 22.94
CA LEU A 38 15.19 -12.29 24.28
C LEU A 38 15.90 -10.94 24.25
N HIS A 39 16.84 -10.72 23.32
CA HIS A 39 17.46 -9.40 23.15
C HIS A 39 16.42 -8.31 22.89
N THR A 40 15.47 -8.57 22.00
CA THR A 40 14.39 -7.63 21.67
C THR A 40 13.49 -7.36 22.87
N VAL A 41 13.08 -8.39 23.61
CA VAL A 41 12.23 -8.27 24.80
C VAL A 41 12.92 -7.47 25.91
N LEU A 42 14.20 -7.74 26.16
CA LEU A 42 14.96 -7.04 27.20
C LEU A 42 15.21 -5.57 26.81
N ASP A 43 15.54 -5.31 25.55
CA ASP A 43 15.66 -3.95 25.04
C ASP A 43 14.33 -3.20 25.13
N ALA A 44 13.22 -3.85 24.80
CA ALA A 44 11.88 -3.28 24.92
C ALA A 44 11.53 -2.93 26.37
N ALA A 45 11.79 -3.85 27.30
CA ALA A 45 11.51 -3.65 28.72
C ALA A 45 12.38 -2.54 29.33
N GLN A 46 13.63 -2.42 28.88
CA GLN A 46 14.51 -1.33 29.26
C GLN A 46 13.99 0.03 28.74
N LEU A 47 13.56 0.11 27.48
CA LEU A 47 12.98 1.34 26.91
C LEU A 47 11.63 1.72 27.54
N ALA A 48 10.86 0.74 28.02
CA ALA A 48 9.63 0.96 28.77
C ALA A 48 9.89 1.36 30.23
N GLY A 49 11.10 1.12 30.75
CA GLY A 49 11.44 1.33 32.16
C GLY A 49 10.81 0.30 33.11
N ASP A 50 10.33 -0.84 32.60
CA ASP A 50 9.64 -1.86 33.38
C ASP A 50 10.14 -3.26 33.03
N ILE A 51 11.28 -3.62 33.64
CA ILE A 51 11.92 -4.92 33.47
C ILE A 51 11.03 -6.07 33.98
N SER A 52 10.18 -5.80 34.97
CA SER A 52 9.31 -6.83 35.58
C SER A 52 8.29 -7.40 34.60
N LYS A 53 7.89 -6.59 33.61
CA LYS A 53 6.96 -7.01 32.55
C LYS A 53 7.62 -7.78 31.40
N SER A 54 8.95 -7.89 31.35
CA SER A 54 9.65 -8.61 30.28
C SER A 54 9.12 -10.03 30.08
N LEU A 55 8.86 -10.77 31.17
CA LEU A 55 8.31 -12.13 31.11
C LEU A 55 6.92 -12.20 30.46
N TRP A 56 6.01 -11.29 30.84
CA TRP A 56 4.67 -11.20 30.23
C TRP A 56 4.78 -10.76 28.76
N PHE A 57 5.67 -9.80 28.49
CA PHE A 57 5.88 -9.28 27.16
C PHE A 57 6.51 -10.32 26.23
N THR A 58 7.28 -11.29 26.71
CA THR A 58 7.78 -12.39 25.87
C THR A 58 6.65 -13.13 25.15
N GLY A 59 5.58 -13.48 25.88
CA GLY A 59 4.41 -14.12 25.27
C GLY A 59 3.70 -13.20 24.27
N SER A 60 3.49 -11.94 24.67
CA SER A 60 2.86 -10.93 23.82
C SER A 60 3.66 -10.65 22.55
N TYR A 61 4.98 -10.60 22.64
CA TYR A 61 5.89 -10.38 21.51
C TYR A 61 5.85 -11.54 20.52
N LEU A 62 5.88 -12.79 21.01
CA LEU A 62 5.77 -13.97 20.14
C LEU A 62 4.42 -13.99 19.40
N PHE A 63 3.33 -13.63 20.09
CA PHE A 63 2.01 -13.48 19.48
C PHE A 63 1.99 -12.37 18.41
N LEU A 64 2.48 -11.18 18.74
CA LEU A 64 2.56 -10.05 17.79
C LEU A 64 3.44 -10.39 16.58
N ARG A 65 4.56 -11.08 16.79
CA ARG A 65 5.44 -11.57 15.71
C ARG A 65 4.73 -12.57 14.81
N SER A 66 3.92 -13.47 15.36
CA SER A 66 3.13 -14.43 14.56
C SER A 66 2.10 -13.76 13.66
N LYS A 67 1.66 -12.53 14.01
CA LYS A 67 0.78 -11.68 13.20
C LYS A 67 1.51 -10.73 12.24
N GLY A 68 2.83 -10.86 12.10
CA GLY A 68 3.64 -9.97 11.27
C GLY A 68 3.69 -8.52 11.76
N VAL A 69 3.50 -8.28 13.06
CA VAL A 69 3.67 -6.94 13.65
C VAL A 69 5.17 -6.65 13.83
N PRO A 70 5.71 -5.51 13.34
CA PRO A 70 7.15 -5.24 13.30
C PRO A 70 7.70 -4.73 14.65
N VAL A 71 7.43 -5.44 15.75
CA VAL A 71 7.81 -5.02 17.11
C VAL A 71 9.34 -4.92 17.26
N GLY A 72 10.07 -5.87 16.69
CA GLY A 72 11.54 -5.87 16.71
C GLY A 72 12.14 -4.61 16.09
N ASP A 73 11.64 -4.21 14.92
CA ASP A 73 12.09 -3.01 14.22
C ASP A 73 11.76 -1.74 15.01
N VAL A 74 10.57 -1.67 15.62
CA VAL A 74 10.19 -0.55 16.49
C VAL A 74 11.15 -0.43 17.66
N VAL A 75 11.47 -1.53 18.34
CA VAL A 75 12.37 -1.55 19.50
C VAL A 75 13.78 -1.10 19.07
N ALA A 76 14.30 -1.62 17.96
CA ALA A 76 15.61 -1.23 17.44
C ALA A 76 15.67 0.28 17.10
N MET A 77 14.68 0.80 16.36
CA MET A 77 14.60 2.22 16.02
C MET A 77 14.39 3.12 17.25
N ALA A 78 13.55 2.69 18.20
CA ALA A 78 13.31 3.40 19.44
C ALA A 78 14.59 3.48 20.28
N LYS A 79 15.38 2.40 20.35
CA LYS A 79 16.69 2.37 21.01
C LYS A 79 17.67 3.36 20.37
N GLN A 80 17.77 3.35 19.03
CA GLN A 80 18.64 4.27 18.29
C GLN A 80 18.28 5.74 18.52
N HIS A 81 17.00 6.04 18.75
CA HIS A 81 16.49 7.39 18.95
C HIS A 81 16.16 7.72 20.42
N GLN A 82 16.54 6.87 21.37
CA GLN A 82 16.27 7.01 22.81
C GLN A 82 14.79 7.33 23.12
N ARG A 83 13.86 6.70 22.41
CA ARG A 83 12.42 6.89 22.62
C ARG A 83 11.86 5.84 23.56
N LYS A 84 10.99 6.29 24.46
CA LYS A 84 10.20 5.40 25.32
C LYS A 84 9.16 4.66 24.48
N ILE A 85 8.91 3.41 24.86
CA ILE A 85 7.84 2.57 24.31
C ILE A 85 6.95 2.08 25.46
N ARG A 86 5.77 1.55 25.15
CA ARG A 86 4.95 0.83 26.13
C ARG A 86 4.72 -0.60 25.66
N LEU A 87 4.88 -1.55 26.57
CA LEU A 87 4.79 -2.97 26.26
C LEU A 87 3.33 -3.41 26.01
N GLU A 88 2.38 -2.64 26.52
CA GLU A 88 0.93 -2.87 26.46
C GLU A 88 0.28 -2.27 25.21
N TRP A 89 1.08 -1.76 24.26
CA TRP A 89 0.55 -1.24 23.01
C TRP A 89 -0.21 -2.31 22.23
N SER A 90 -1.35 -1.90 21.67
CA SER A 90 -2.11 -2.71 20.73
C SER A 90 -1.30 -2.96 19.45
N GLU A 91 -1.69 -4.00 18.71
CA GLU A 91 -1.14 -4.29 17.37
C GLU A 91 -1.11 -3.05 16.48
N GLN A 92 -2.22 -2.32 16.38
CA GLN A 92 -2.31 -1.11 15.58
C GLN A 92 -1.33 -0.03 16.05
N ARG A 93 -1.14 0.10 17.38
CA ARG A 93 -0.22 1.09 17.93
C ARG A 93 1.24 0.78 17.60
N TRP A 94 1.64 -0.49 17.63
CA TRP A 94 2.98 -0.92 17.19
C TRP A 94 3.21 -0.62 15.70
N ARG A 95 2.23 -0.93 14.84
CA ARG A 95 2.31 -0.62 13.40
C ARG A 95 2.41 0.89 13.14
N ASN A 96 1.62 1.69 13.85
CA ASN A 96 1.66 3.14 13.75
C ASN A 96 3.00 3.73 14.21
N GLU A 97 3.56 3.23 15.31
CA GLU A 97 4.86 3.69 15.81
C GLU A 97 5.99 3.28 14.85
N HIS A 98 5.94 2.06 14.29
CA HIS A 98 6.85 1.61 13.23
C HIS A 98 6.85 2.58 12.06
N ASN A 99 5.67 2.89 11.52
CA ASN A 99 5.53 3.80 10.38
C ASN A 99 6.07 5.19 10.70
N LYS A 100 5.83 5.70 11.91
CA LYS A 100 6.35 6.99 12.37
C LYS A 100 7.87 7.00 12.46
N LEU A 101 8.48 5.99 13.09
CA LEU A 101 9.92 5.91 13.29
C LEU A 101 10.67 5.69 11.99
N SER A 102 10.18 4.78 11.13
CA SER A 102 10.76 4.52 9.82
C SER A 102 10.74 5.77 8.92
N ARG A 103 9.64 6.54 8.95
CA ARG A 103 9.56 7.84 8.28
C ARG A 103 10.60 8.81 8.83
N LEU A 104 10.70 8.97 10.15
CA LEU A 104 11.69 9.87 10.77
C LEU A 104 13.14 9.48 10.44
N ALA A 105 13.45 8.19 10.46
CA ALA A 105 14.78 7.68 10.11
C ALA A 105 15.11 7.96 8.65
N THR A 106 14.15 7.71 7.74
CA THR A 106 14.27 8.02 6.31
C THR A 106 14.50 9.51 6.11
N LEU A 107 13.74 10.38 6.80
CA LEU A 107 13.89 11.83 6.69
C LEU A 107 15.25 12.32 7.20
N LYS A 108 15.73 11.80 8.32
CA LYS A 108 17.07 12.12 8.84
C LYS A 108 18.15 11.71 7.84
N MET A 109 18.04 10.52 7.26
CA MET A 109 18.96 10.04 6.23
C MET A 109 18.93 10.93 4.98
N LEU A 110 17.73 11.24 4.46
CA LEU A 110 17.56 12.09 3.28
C LEU A 110 18.07 13.52 3.52
N ALA A 111 17.82 14.08 4.71
CA ALA A 111 18.31 15.38 5.10
C ALA A 111 19.85 15.42 5.25
N ALA A 112 20.44 14.37 5.82
CA ALA A 112 21.89 14.28 6.02
C ALA A 112 22.65 14.08 4.70
N LYS A 113 22.13 13.23 3.80
CA LYS A 113 22.77 12.97 2.51
C LYS A 113 22.55 14.09 1.48
N ASN A 114 21.37 14.73 1.50
CA ASN A 114 20.94 15.79 0.58
C ASN A 114 21.37 15.57 -0.90
N VAL A 115 21.24 14.33 -1.36
CA VAL A 115 21.48 13.93 -2.75
C VAL A 115 20.64 14.78 -3.71
N THR A 116 21.26 15.27 -4.76
CA THR A 116 20.61 15.94 -5.90
C THR A 116 20.26 14.90 -6.97
N TYR A 117 19.04 14.96 -7.50
CA TYR A 117 18.58 14.09 -8.58
C TYR A 117 18.71 14.79 -9.91
N ASP A 118 19.19 14.08 -10.93
CA ASP A 118 19.10 14.54 -12.31
C ASP A 118 17.69 14.30 -12.84
N VAL A 119 16.97 15.38 -13.13
CA VAL A 119 15.61 15.35 -13.68
C VAL A 119 15.55 15.96 -15.09
N THR A 120 16.71 16.19 -15.71
CA THR A 120 16.83 16.90 -16.99
C THR A 120 16.06 16.21 -18.10
N PHE A 121 15.99 14.88 -18.09
CA PHE A 121 15.18 14.11 -19.03
C PHE A 121 13.70 14.52 -18.94
N PHE A 122 13.14 14.54 -17.74
CA PHE A 122 11.73 14.88 -17.53
C PHE A 122 11.45 16.35 -17.85
N GLU A 123 12.34 17.27 -17.50
CA GLU A 123 12.21 18.70 -17.82
C GLU A 123 12.09 18.99 -19.33
N LYS A 124 12.70 18.15 -20.17
CA LYS A 124 12.62 18.29 -21.63
C LYS A 124 11.32 17.75 -22.23
N HIS A 125 10.63 16.85 -21.54
CA HIS A 125 9.50 16.10 -22.07
C HIS A 125 8.16 16.46 -21.42
N ILE A 126 8.15 17.38 -20.45
CA ILE A 126 6.92 17.97 -19.89
C ILE A 126 6.85 19.45 -20.28
N ALA A 127 5.66 20.04 -20.16
CA ALA A 127 5.44 21.45 -20.41
C ALA A 127 6.42 22.34 -19.62
N SER A 128 6.88 23.42 -20.25
CA SER A 128 7.83 24.36 -19.63
C SER A 128 7.21 25.20 -18.50
N SER A 129 5.88 25.26 -18.41
CA SER A 129 5.14 25.96 -17.38
C SER A 129 3.96 25.13 -16.88
N TYR A 130 3.92 24.89 -15.57
CA TYR A 130 2.84 24.21 -14.86
C TYR A 130 2.82 24.69 -13.40
N PRO A 131 1.68 24.58 -12.69
CA PRO A 131 1.55 25.09 -11.32
C PRO A 131 2.23 24.14 -10.32
N GLY A 132 3.56 24.10 -10.30
CA GLY A 132 4.29 23.09 -9.54
C GLY A 132 5.81 23.15 -9.64
N TYR A 133 6.47 22.08 -9.22
CA TYR A 133 7.90 21.89 -9.43
C TYR A 133 8.33 20.42 -9.37
N LEU A 134 9.39 20.08 -10.10
CA LEU A 134 10.09 18.80 -9.95
C LEU A 134 10.92 18.74 -8.67
N ILE A 135 10.91 17.58 -8.01
CA ILE A 135 11.69 17.33 -6.80
C ILE A 135 13.12 16.95 -7.20
N LYS A 136 14.03 17.91 -7.05
CA LYS A 136 15.45 17.77 -7.45
C LYS A 136 16.39 17.30 -6.33
N SER A 137 15.89 17.09 -5.11
CA SER A 137 16.75 16.63 -4.01
C SER A 137 16.03 15.75 -3.01
N SER A 138 16.78 14.84 -2.41
CA SER A 138 16.34 13.96 -1.32
C SER A 138 15.75 14.72 -0.14
N ARG A 139 16.28 15.91 0.19
CA ARG A 139 15.69 16.79 1.22
C ARG A 139 14.29 17.25 0.83
N ARG A 140 14.09 17.73 -0.41
CA ARG A 140 12.75 18.13 -0.89
C ARG A 140 11.80 16.96 -0.97
N LEU A 141 12.30 15.79 -1.38
CA LEU A 141 11.55 14.55 -1.42
C LEU A 141 11.04 14.15 -0.02
N GLY A 142 11.92 14.23 0.98
CA GLY A 142 11.55 14.02 2.38
C GLY A 142 10.49 15.01 2.86
N MET A 143 10.65 16.29 2.55
CA MET A 143 9.66 17.31 2.89
C MET A 143 8.30 17.07 2.21
N GLU A 144 8.29 16.54 0.99
CA GLU A 144 7.05 16.18 0.30
C GLU A 144 6.31 15.07 1.03
N GLY A 145 6.97 13.96 1.37
CA GLY A 145 6.28 12.90 2.10
C GLY A 145 5.91 13.25 3.54
N LEU A 146 6.59 14.22 4.18
CA LEU A 146 6.10 14.80 5.43
C LEU A 146 4.77 15.54 5.24
N ARG A 147 4.68 16.38 4.21
CA ARG A 147 3.49 17.19 3.93
C ARG A 147 2.31 16.32 3.50
N GLN A 148 2.58 15.30 2.69
CA GLN A 148 1.58 14.42 2.10
C GLN A 148 1.31 13.17 2.93
N GLN A 149 2.14 12.88 3.94
CA GLN A 149 2.11 11.65 4.72
C GLN A 149 2.30 10.37 3.89
N HIS A 150 3.04 10.46 2.78
CA HIS A 150 3.39 9.33 1.91
C HIS A 150 4.69 8.65 2.35
N CYS A 151 4.85 7.38 1.98
CA CYS A 151 6.13 6.69 2.12
C CYS A 151 7.11 7.21 1.07
N VAL A 152 8.25 7.76 1.52
CA VAL A 152 9.26 8.40 0.67
C VAL A 152 10.43 7.48 0.34
N ALA A 153 10.65 6.46 1.17
CA ALA A 153 11.81 5.59 1.08
C ALA A 153 11.91 4.90 -0.29
N SER A 154 10.80 4.37 -0.81
CA SER A 154 10.75 3.73 -2.13
C SER A 154 11.01 4.69 -3.30
N TYR A 155 10.67 5.98 -3.17
CA TYR A 155 10.96 6.96 -4.20
C TYR A 155 12.43 7.34 -4.26
N HIS A 156 13.15 7.31 -3.14
CA HIS A 156 14.57 7.68 -3.11
C HIS A 156 15.41 6.81 -4.04
N GLU A 157 15.21 5.49 -3.99
CA GLU A 157 15.92 4.52 -4.83
C GLU A 157 15.55 4.65 -6.30
N ARG A 158 14.25 4.86 -6.61
CA ARG A 158 13.77 5.05 -7.99
C ARG A 158 14.25 6.37 -8.61
N LEU A 159 14.31 7.45 -7.83
CA LEU A 159 14.89 8.72 -8.28
C LEU A 159 16.40 8.59 -8.51
N ALA A 160 17.08 7.78 -7.71
CA ALA A 160 18.51 7.51 -7.89
C ALA A 160 18.80 6.68 -9.16
N SER A 161 17.86 5.84 -9.61
CA SER A 161 18.01 5.08 -10.87
C SER A 161 17.75 5.91 -12.13
N GLN A 162 17.36 7.19 -12.01
CA GLN A 162 17.05 8.13 -13.10
C GLN A 162 15.87 7.73 -14.01
N GLN A 163 15.23 6.59 -13.77
CA GLN A 163 14.07 6.13 -14.54
C GLN A 163 12.76 6.78 -14.07
N THR A 164 12.78 7.48 -12.94
CA THR A 164 11.60 8.05 -12.32
C THR A 164 11.90 9.46 -11.82
N ALA A 165 10.94 10.37 -11.97
CA ALA A 165 10.95 11.67 -11.32
C ALA A 165 9.67 11.88 -10.50
N ILE A 166 9.78 12.70 -9.46
CA ILE A 166 8.62 13.10 -8.65
C ILE A 166 8.38 14.58 -8.86
N LEU A 167 7.13 14.92 -9.10
CA LEU A 167 6.64 16.26 -9.37
C LEU A 167 5.59 16.63 -8.32
N CYS A 168 5.66 17.86 -7.83
CA CYS A 168 4.61 18.46 -7.01
C CYS A 168 3.77 19.39 -7.90
N LEU A 169 2.45 19.20 -7.94
CA LEU A 169 1.48 20.07 -8.61
C LEU A 169 0.51 20.68 -7.61
N PHE A 170 0.00 21.87 -7.93
CA PHE A 170 -1.02 22.57 -7.18
C PHE A 170 -2.23 22.78 -8.09
N LEU A 171 -3.28 22.00 -7.87
CA LEU A 171 -4.53 22.05 -8.64
C LEU A 171 -5.68 22.22 -7.65
N ASP A 172 -6.58 23.17 -7.90
CA ASP A 172 -7.74 23.45 -7.05
C ASP A 172 -7.39 23.57 -5.56
N HIS A 173 -6.34 24.36 -5.26
CA HIS A 173 -5.78 24.54 -3.90
C HIS A 173 -5.26 23.26 -3.23
N THR A 174 -5.24 22.15 -3.96
CA THR A 174 -4.80 20.84 -3.51
C THR A 174 -3.42 20.53 -4.06
N ARG A 175 -2.56 20.01 -3.18
CA ARG A 175 -1.20 19.60 -3.53
C ARG A 175 -1.19 18.14 -3.96
N TRP A 176 -0.73 17.89 -5.17
CA TRP A 176 -0.62 16.57 -5.78
C TRP A 176 0.83 16.18 -5.97
N THR A 177 1.16 14.95 -5.61
CA THR A 177 2.44 14.29 -5.89
C THR A 177 2.24 13.37 -7.08
N VAL A 178 2.96 13.65 -8.15
CA VAL A 178 2.89 12.92 -9.42
C VAL A 178 4.20 12.18 -9.63
N GLU A 179 4.13 10.88 -9.89
CA GLU A 179 5.26 10.07 -10.32
C GLU A 179 5.32 10.07 -11.85
N LEU A 180 6.46 10.48 -12.39
CA LEU A 180 6.78 10.41 -13.80
C LEU A 180 7.73 9.25 -14.02
N ILE A 181 7.44 8.41 -15.01
CA ILE A 181 8.24 7.23 -15.35
C ILE A 181 8.72 7.39 -16.78
N GLN A 182 10.01 7.21 -17.01
CA GLN A 182 10.59 7.12 -18.33
C GLN A 182 10.11 5.84 -19.02
N THR A 183 9.69 5.94 -20.28
CA THR A 183 9.32 4.78 -21.09
C THR A 183 10.38 4.51 -22.15
N ASN A 184 10.32 3.33 -22.76
CA ASN A 184 11.16 2.97 -23.91
C ASN A 184 10.53 3.39 -25.25
N HIS A 185 9.34 4.02 -25.24
CA HIS A 185 8.63 4.41 -26.46
C HIS A 185 9.05 5.81 -26.89
N SER A 186 9.46 5.95 -28.15
CA SER A 186 9.93 7.23 -28.72
C SER A 186 8.84 8.29 -28.81
N GLU A 187 7.58 7.88 -28.96
CA GLU A 187 6.43 8.79 -29.09
C GLU A 187 5.86 9.24 -27.74
N THR A 188 6.01 8.42 -26.69
CA THR A 188 5.52 8.70 -25.33
C THR A 188 6.62 8.51 -24.28
N PRO A 189 7.72 9.28 -24.37
CA PRO A 189 8.95 9.05 -23.59
C PRO A 189 8.75 9.19 -22.07
N VAL A 190 7.69 9.87 -21.64
CA VAL A 190 7.29 10.02 -20.24
C VAL A 190 5.84 9.61 -20.07
N ARG A 191 5.57 8.78 -19.07
CA ARG A 191 4.21 8.47 -18.61
C ARG A 191 4.03 8.84 -17.15
N ILE A 192 2.78 9.06 -16.74
CA ILE A 192 2.44 9.22 -15.34
C ILE A 192 2.21 7.85 -14.71
N GLY A 193 2.98 7.53 -13.67
CA GLY A 193 2.84 6.31 -12.89
C GLY A 193 1.67 6.39 -11.91
N GLN A 194 1.73 7.35 -11.00
CA GLN A 194 0.71 7.57 -9.98
C GLN A 194 0.51 9.06 -9.70
N ILE A 195 -0.70 9.41 -9.26
CA ILE A 195 -1.07 10.75 -8.81
C ILE A 195 -1.72 10.60 -7.44
N LYS A 196 -1.08 11.14 -6.41
CA LYS A 196 -1.53 11.03 -5.03
C LYS A 196 -1.57 12.39 -4.35
N THR A 197 -2.53 12.59 -3.45
CA THR A 197 -2.55 13.70 -2.51
C THR A 197 -2.47 13.17 -1.07
N ARG A 198 -2.59 14.05 -0.09
CA ARG A 198 -2.39 13.78 1.34
C ARG A 198 -3.07 12.46 1.76
N LEU A 199 -2.40 11.68 2.62
CA LEU A 199 -2.85 10.35 3.08
C LEU A 199 -2.95 9.29 1.98
N ASN A 200 -2.18 9.43 0.89
CA ASN A 200 -2.20 8.56 -0.30
C ASN A 200 -3.52 8.56 -1.08
N ALA A 201 -4.40 9.55 -0.87
CA ALA A 201 -5.64 9.66 -1.65
C ALA A 201 -5.34 9.79 -3.15
N VAL A 202 -6.09 9.04 -3.97
CA VAL A 202 -5.88 8.92 -5.42
C VAL A 202 -6.63 10.03 -6.15
N ALA A 203 -6.08 10.49 -7.27
CA ALA A 203 -6.73 11.48 -8.12
C ALA A 203 -7.98 10.93 -8.82
N SER A 204 -9.04 11.73 -8.88
CA SER A 204 -10.19 11.46 -9.75
C SER A 204 -9.80 11.54 -11.22
N ASN A 205 -10.64 10.99 -12.11
CA ASN A 205 -10.41 11.06 -13.56
C ASN A 205 -10.31 12.51 -14.07
N GLU A 206 -11.07 13.43 -13.48
CA GLU A 206 -11.03 14.84 -13.85
C GLU A 206 -9.67 15.47 -13.48
N ILE A 207 -9.20 15.26 -12.25
CA ILE A 207 -7.87 15.71 -11.83
C ILE A 207 -6.79 15.07 -12.67
N ARG A 208 -6.92 13.77 -13.00
CA ARG A 208 -5.98 13.07 -13.87
C ARG A 208 -5.88 13.76 -15.23
N LYS A 209 -7.01 14.05 -15.88
CA LYS A 209 -7.05 14.77 -17.17
C LYS A 209 -6.38 16.15 -17.07
N GLN A 210 -6.68 16.89 -16.01
CA GLN A 210 -6.05 18.19 -15.78
C GLN A 210 -4.53 18.06 -15.63
N VAL A 211 -4.04 17.07 -14.85
CA VAL A 211 -2.60 16.84 -14.68
C VAL A 211 -1.91 16.56 -16.02
N TYR A 212 -2.46 15.68 -16.86
CA TYR A 212 -1.89 15.41 -18.19
C TYR A 212 -1.86 16.68 -19.06
N ASN A 213 -2.96 17.44 -19.09
CA ASN A 213 -3.04 18.70 -19.82
C ASN A 213 -1.99 19.73 -19.34
N TYR A 214 -1.84 19.91 -18.02
CA TYR A 214 -0.85 20.82 -17.46
C TYR A 214 0.59 20.40 -17.77
N LEU A 215 0.84 19.10 -17.88
CA LEU A 215 2.16 18.57 -18.21
C LEU A 215 2.42 18.50 -19.70
N GLY A 216 1.46 18.84 -20.56
CA GLY A 216 1.60 18.72 -22.01
C GLY A 216 1.84 17.28 -22.45
N LEU A 217 1.36 16.31 -21.67
CA LEU A 217 1.44 14.89 -21.96
C LEU A 217 0.13 14.44 -22.58
N ASP A 218 0.20 13.55 -23.55
CA ASP A 218 -1.00 12.90 -24.06
C ASP A 218 -1.67 12.13 -22.93
N PHE A 219 -2.89 12.55 -22.59
CA PHE A 219 -3.74 11.74 -21.73
C PHE A 219 -3.85 10.39 -22.41
N PRO A 220 -3.57 9.26 -21.71
CA PRO A 220 -3.72 7.96 -22.29
C PRO A 220 -5.16 7.89 -22.74
N ARG A 221 -5.35 7.96 -24.06
CA ARG A 221 -6.59 7.49 -24.65
C ARG A 221 -6.72 6.07 -24.13
N LEU A 222 -7.94 5.58 -23.96
CA LEU A 222 -8.20 4.15 -23.95
C LEU A 222 -7.82 3.61 -25.34
N GLU A 223 -6.57 3.76 -25.72
CA GLU A 223 -5.94 3.12 -26.83
C GLU A 223 -5.61 1.74 -26.30
N THR A 224 -6.26 0.81 -26.95
CA THR A 224 -6.17 -0.64 -26.89
C THR A 224 -4.78 -1.14 -27.31
N SER A 225 -3.72 -0.40 -26.99
CA SER A 225 -2.35 -0.63 -27.40
C SER A 225 -1.56 -1.14 -26.20
N SER A 226 -1.65 -2.46 -26.02
CA SER A 226 -0.57 -3.22 -25.40
C SER A 226 0.76 -2.87 -26.09
N PRO A 227 1.91 -2.93 -25.40
CA PRO A 227 3.23 -2.58 -25.97
C PRO A 227 3.69 -3.50 -27.10
N ASP A 228 2.95 -4.57 -27.38
CA ASP A 228 2.99 -5.36 -28.60
C ASP A 228 1.63 -5.24 -29.26
N GLY A 229 1.54 -5.28 -30.59
CA GLY A 229 0.27 -5.27 -31.34
C GLY A 229 -0.72 -6.42 -31.04
N SER A 230 -0.57 -7.11 -29.90
CA SER A 230 -1.55 -7.99 -29.27
C SER A 230 -2.63 -7.14 -28.60
N ARG A 231 -3.82 -7.09 -29.21
CA ARG A 231 -5.04 -6.64 -28.52
C ARG A 231 -5.14 -7.39 -27.19
N ALA A 232 -5.43 -6.69 -26.09
CA ALA A 232 -5.57 -7.33 -24.80
C ALA A 232 -6.59 -8.48 -24.90
N LEU A 233 -6.24 -9.68 -24.39
CA LEU A 233 -7.03 -10.91 -24.60
C LEU A 233 -8.51 -10.74 -24.22
N HIS A 234 -8.80 -10.01 -23.15
CA HIS A 234 -10.17 -9.71 -22.71
C HIS A 234 -10.98 -8.99 -23.79
N GLN A 235 -10.37 -8.10 -24.59
CA GLN A 235 -11.03 -7.40 -25.68
C GLN A 235 -11.25 -8.31 -26.90
N ILE A 236 -10.27 -9.18 -27.21
CA ILE A 236 -10.42 -10.18 -28.29
C ILE A 236 -11.57 -11.13 -27.93
N ASN A 237 -11.56 -11.65 -26.71
CA ASN A 237 -12.57 -12.58 -26.20
C ASN A 237 -13.95 -11.90 -26.17
N LEU A 238 -14.06 -10.68 -25.66
CA LEU A 238 -15.33 -9.94 -25.66
C LEU A 238 -15.88 -9.78 -27.09
N THR A 239 -15.03 -9.38 -28.04
CA THR A 239 -15.43 -9.24 -29.44
C THR A 239 -15.91 -10.57 -30.04
N ALA A 240 -15.29 -11.68 -29.66
CA ALA A 240 -15.69 -13.02 -30.09
C ALA A 240 -17.01 -13.49 -29.44
N LEU A 241 -17.31 -13.05 -28.21
CA LEU A 241 -18.55 -13.40 -27.51
C LEU A 241 -19.75 -12.57 -27.95
N LEU A 242 -19.58 -11.32 -28.38
CA LEU A 242 -20.71 -10.45 -28.77
C LEU A 242 -21.67 -11.10 -29.79
N PRO A 243 -21.22 -11.76 -30.88
CA PRO A 243 -22.12 -12.46 -31.79
C PRO A 243 -22.88 -13.63 -31.15
N VAL A 244 -22.26 -14.33 -30.19
CA VAL A 244 -22.89 -15.44 -29.46
C VAL A 244 -24.00 -14.90 -28.57
N LEU A 245 -23.74 -13.80 -27.85
CA LEU A 245 -24.69 -13.12 -26.97
C LEU A 245 -25.91 -12.61 -27.75
N ILE A 246 -25.67 -11.99 -28.92
CA ILE A 246 -26.74 -11.54 -29.83
C ILE A 246 -27.57 -12.73 -30.34
N LYS A 247 -26.94 -13.87 -30.68
CA LYS A 247 -27.66 -15.07 -31.15
C LYS A 247 -28.54 -15.69 -30.07
N LEU A 248 -28.16 -15.53 -28.79
CA LEU A 248 -28.93 -16.00 -27.64
C LEU A 248 -30.06 -15.04 -27.24
N ASP A 249 -30.23 -13.92 -27.96
CA ASP A 249 -31.21 -12.87 -27.67
C ASP A 249 -31.04 -12.28 -26.25
N ILE A 250 -29.78 -12.25 -25.76
CA ILE A 250 -29.44 -11.59 -24.50
C ILE A 250 -29.44 -10.08 -24.73
N GLN A 251 -30.20 -9.37 -23.90
CA GLN A 251 -30.42 -7.92 -23.97
C GLN A 251 -29.54 -7.17 -22.98
N GLU A 252 -29.25 -7.77 -21.83
CA GLU A 252 -28.42 -7.18 -20.80
C GLU A 252 -27.54 -8.22 -20.12
N ILE A 253 -26.30 -7.85 -19.83
CA ILE A 253 -25.38 -8.60 -18.98
C ILE A 253 -25.01 -7.69 -17.82
N TYR A 254 -25.02 -8.23 -16.62
CA TYR A 254 -24.59 -7.52 -15.42
C TYR A 254 -23.70 -8.43 -14.58
N VAL A 255 -22.50 -7.95 -14.26
CA VAL A 255 -21.52 -8.67 -13.45
C VAL A 255 -21.22 -7.83 -12.22
N GLY A 256 -21.61 -8.33 -11.06
CA GLY A 256 -21.30 -7.72 -9.76
C GLY A 256 -20.03 -8.32 -9.19
N PHE A 257 -19.16 -7.48 -8.63
CA PHE A 257 -17.97 -7.94 -7.91
C PHE A 257 -17.73 -7.14 -6.65
N SER A 258 -17.18 -7.82 -5.65
CA SER A 258 -16.79 -7.21 -4.39
C SER A 258 -15.54 -7.90 -3.83
N GLY A 259 -14.70 -7.10 -3.20
CA GLY A 259 -13.45 -7.54 -2.59
C GLY A 259 -13.35 -7.00 -1.18
N SER A 260 -12.88 -7.83 -0.25
CA SER A 260 -12.59 -7.40 1.11
C SER A 260 -11.58 -8.35 1.73
N GLY A 261 -10.49 -7.81 2.27
CA GLY A 261 -9.49 -8.57 3.02
C GLY A 261 -8.72 -9.54 2.13
N ASP A 262 -7.72 -9.05 1.43
CA ASP A 262 -6.79 -9.75 0.51
C ASP A 262 -7.43 -10.65 -0.58
N ASP A 263 -8.75 -10.88 -0.54
CA ASP A 263 -9.54 -11.71 -1.43
C ASP A 263 -10.59 -10.84 -2.17
N GLY A 264 -10.56 -10.92 -3.50
CA GLY A 264 -11.56 -10.33 -4.38
C GLY A 264 -12.15 -11.40 -5.28
N HIS A 265 -13.48 -11.40 -5.43
CA HIS A 265 -14.16 -12.31 -6.35
C HIS A 265 -15.31 -11.63 -7.07
N ILE A 266 -15.62 -12.13 -8.26
CA ILE A 266 -16.87 -11.82 -8.94
C ILE A 266 -17.99 -12.54 -8.18
N ASP A 267 -18.97 -11.78 -7.71
CA ASP A 267 -20.06 -12.28 -6.88
C ASP A 267 -21.09 -13.03 -7.75
N TYR A 268 -21.43 -12.47 -8.91
CA TYR A 268 -22.40 -13.04 -9.84
C TYR A 268 -22.27 -12.50 -11.27
N VAL A 269 -22.71 -13.32 -12.22
CA VAL A 269 -22.90 -12.96 -13.64
C VAL A 269 -24.37 -13.20 -13.97
N GLU A 270 -25.10 -12.12 -14.23
CA GLU A 270 -26.51 -12.14 -14.64
C GLU A 270 -26.65 -11.82 -16.12
N MET A 271 -27.57 -12.53 -16.78
CA MET A 271 -27.92 -12.33 -18.19
C MET A 271 -29.44 -12.21 -18.29
N GLN A 272 -29.92 -11.22 -19.03
CA GLN A 272 -31.35 -10.97 -19.23
C GLN A 272 -31.69 -10.95 -20.72
N PRO A 273 -32.61 -11.82 -21.19
CA PRO A 273 -33.16 -12.97 -20.48
C PRO A 273 -32.07 -14.03 -20.19
N PRO A 274 -32.24 -14.87 -19.15
CA PRO A 274 -31.32 -15.96 -18.88
C PRO A 274 -31.41 -17.01 -20.00
N PRO A 275 -30.28 -17.53 -20.50
CA PRO A 275 -30.30 -18.55 -21.55
C PRO A 275 -30.93 -19.84 -21.02
N ALA A 276 -31.75 -20.51 -21.85
CA ALA A 276 -32.39 -21.78 -21.48
C ALA A 276 -31.38 -22.89 -21.16
N THR A 277 -30.21 -22.84 -21.79
CA THR A 277 -29.06 -23.71 -21.52
C THR A 277 -27.79 -22.88 -21.63
N MET A 278 -26.87 -22.99 -20.66
CA MET A 278 -25.60 -22.29 -20.70
C MET A 278 -24.71 -22.87 -21.82
N PRO A 279 -24.39 -22.10 -22.87
CA PRO A 279 -23.54 -22.61 -23.95
C PRO A 279 -22.07 -22.61 -23.52
N VAL A 280 -21.31 -23.51 -24.13
CA VAL A 280 -19.86 -23.50 -24.06
C VAL A 280 -19.32 -22.63 -25.19
N VAL A 281 -18.40 -21.73 -24.86
CA VAL A 281 -17.77 -20.78 -25.77
C VAL A 281 -16.25 -20.93 -25.72
N HIS A 282 -15.63 -20.66 -26.86
CA HIS A 282 -14.18 -20.70 -26.99
C HIS A 282 -13.58 -19.32 -26.70
N ILE A 283 -12.66 -19.24 -25.75
CA ILE A 283 -11.89 -18.02 -25.46
C ILE A 283 -10.39 -18.27 -25.63
N LEU A 284 -9.65 -17.21 -25.94
CA LEU A 284 -8.19 -17.23 -25.93
C LEU A 284 -7.66 -16.95 -24.52
N ASP A 285 -6.63 -17.67 -24.14
CA ASP A 285 -5.91 -17.55 -22.88
C ASP A 285 -4.41 -17.46 -23.14
N GLN A 286 -3.64 -17.02 -22.16
CA GLN A 286 -2.19 -16.94 -22.22
C GLN A 286 -1.56 -17.78 -21.10
N THR A 287 -0.87 -18.84 -21.50
CA THR A 287 -0.02 -19.61 -20.58
C THR A 287 1.40 -19.09 -20.62
N ARG A 288 2.09 -19.21 -19.49
CA ARG A 288 3.51 -18.89 -19.38
C ARG A 288 4.27 -20.17 -19.09
N ASP A 289 5.14 -20.56 -20.01
CA ASP A 289 6.03 -21.70 -19.84
C ASP A 289 7.46 -21.19 -19.65
N TYR A 290 8.14 -21.69 -18.62
CA TYR A 290 9.55 -21.37 -18.43
C TYR A 290 10.42 -22.35 -19.22
N GLN A 291 11.04 -21.87 -20.30
CA GLN A 291 11.90 -22.67 -21.19
C GLN A 291 13.20 -21.92 -21.45
N ASP A 292 14.33 -22.62 -21.38
CA ASP A 292 15.68 -22.09 -21.66
C ASP A 292 16.04 -20.77 -20.96
N GLY A 293 15.61 -20.63 -19.70
CA GLY A 293 15.92 -19.45 -18.90
C GLY A 293 15.07 -18.21 -19.21
N GLN A 294 14.04 -18.36 -20.04
CA GLN A 294 13.11 -17.29 -20.41
C GLN A 294 11.65 -17.73 -20.22
N TRP A 295 10.80 -16.77 -19.86
CA TRP A 295 9.35 -16.99 -19.85
C TRP A 295 8.82 -16.85 -21.27
N ILE A 296 8.32 -17.94 -21.84
CA ILE A 296 7.68 -17.96 -23.15
C ILE A 296 6.17 -17.85 -22.93
N HIS A 297 5.57 -16.83 -23.54
CA HIS A 297 4.14 -16.65 -23.57
C HIS A 297 3.56 -17.46 -24.73
N ARG A 298 2.54 -18.27 -24.47
CA ARG A 298 1.81 -19.00 -25.50
C ARG A 298 0.33 -18.69 -25.39
N GLU A 299 -0.26 -18.31 -26.51
CA GLU A 299 -1.71 -18.22 -26.62
C GLU A 299 -2.29 -19.63 -26.79
N CYS A 300 -3.24 -20.00 -25.94
CA CYS A 300 -3.97 -21.25 -26.05
C CYS A 300 -5.48 -20.97 -25.99
N GLY A 301 -6.24 -21.64 -26.85
CA GLY A 301 -7.69 -21.60 -26.79
C GLY A 301 -8.22 -22.55 -25.70
N ARG A 302 -9.25 -22.13 -24.97
CA ARG A 302 -9.99 -22.99 -24.03
C ARG A 302 -11.49 -22.81 -24.17
N ASP A 303 -12.20 -23.90 -23.91
CA ASP A 303 -13.66 -23.95 -23.92
C ASP A 303 -14.20 -23.78 -22.50
N LEU A 304 -15.09 -22.82 -22.29
CA LEU A 304 -15.71 -22.50 -21.00
C LEU A 304 -17.21 -22.30 -21.13
N PRO A 305 -17.99 -22.55 -20.07
CA PRO A 305 -19.34 -22.01 -19.94
C PRO A 305 -19.35 -20.48 -20.14
N LEU A 306 -20.38 -19.97 -20.81
CA LEU A 306 -20.50 -18.55 -21.18
C LEU A 306 -20.38 -17.59 -19.98
N ASP A 307 -20.98 -17.93 -18.84
CA ASP A 307 -20.87 -17.17 -17.59
C ASP A 307 -19.42 -17.09 -17.09
N LYS A 308 -18.68 -18.20 -17.14
CA LYS A 308 -17.25 -18.25 -16.78
C LYS A 308 -16.37 -17.52 -17.78
N ALA A 309 -16.71 -17.55 -19.07
CA ALA A 309 -16.02 -16.78 -20.08
C ALA A 309 -16.21 -15.27 -19.88
N ILE A 310 -17.41 -14.83 -19.49
CA ILE A 310 -17.68 -13.43 -19.12
C ILE A 310 -16.90 -13.05 -17.85
N GLU A 311 -16.91 -13.92 -16.83
CA GLU A 311 -16.14 -13.72 -15.58
C GLU A 311 -14.65 -13.47 -15.86
N ASP A 312 -14.02 -14.31 -16.68
CA ASP A 312 -12.61 -14.18 -17.06
C ASP A 312 -12.30 -12.89 -17.83
N ILE A 313 -13.21 -12.47 -18.70
CA ILE A 313 -13.08 -11.18 -19.41
C ILE A 313 -13.12 -10.02 -18.41
N VAL A 314 -14.03 -10.06 -17.44
CA VAL A 314 -14.16 -9.01 -16.41
C VAL A 314 -12.94 -8.98 -15.50
N TYR A 315 -12.37 -10.12 -15.10
CA TYR A 315 -11.08 -10.15 -14.40
C TYR A 315 -9.96 -9.48 -15.22
N GLY A 316 -9.91 -9.75 -16.54
CA GLY A 316 -8.96 -9.07 -17.43
C GLY A 316 -9.14 -7.54 -17.48
N TYR A 317 -10.39 -7.06 -17.43
CA TYR A 317 -10.68 -5.62 -17.32
C TYR A 317 -10.31 -5.06 -15.94
N LEU A 318 -10.58 -5.80 -14.86
CA LEU A 318 -10.20 -5.42 -13.49
C LEU A 318 -8.69 -5.27 -13.36
N GLU A 319 -7.91 -6.23 -13.85
CA GLU A 319 -6.44 -6.15 -13.88
C GLU A 319 -5.95 -4.93 -14.68
N MET A 320 -6.58 -4.66 -15.83
CA MET A 320 -6.24 -3.50 -16.67
C MET A 320 -6.45 -2.17 -15.95
N THR A 321 -7.45 -2.07 -15.05
CA THR A 321 -7.68 -0.81 -14.31
C THR A 321 -6.52 -0.45 -13.38
N GLY A 322 -5.76 -1.45 -12.91
CA GLY A 322 -4.74 -1.29 -11.87
C GLY A 322 -5.31 -0.82 -10.53
N VAL A 323 -6.63 -0.89 -10.33
CA VAL A 323 -7.30 -0.55 -9.08
C VAL A 323 -7.19 -1.73 -8.11
N ASP A 324 -6.74 -1.43 -6.89
CA ASP A 324 -6.54 -2.40 -5.82
C ASP A 324 -7.86 -2.61 -5.03
N TRP A 325 -8.83 -3.26 -5.70
CA TRP A 325 -10.22 -3.40 -5.22
C TRP A 325 -10.44 -4.52 -4.19
N TYR A 326 -9.42 -5.31 -3.88
CA TYR A 326 -9.50 -6.45 -2.94
C TYR A 326 -8.66 -6.25 -1.66
N ASN A 327 -8.16 -5.03 -1.43
CA ASN A 327 -7.35 -4.74 -0.25
C ASN A 327 -8.18 -4.70 1.06
N ASN A 328 -7.50 -4.40 2.17
CA ASN A 328 -8.09 -4.41 3.51
C ASN A 328 -9.33 -3.52 3.70
N ASP A 329 -9.45 -2.42 2.94
CA ASP A 329 -10.62 -1.53 3.01
C ASP A 329 -11.75 -2.01 2.08
N GLY A 330 -11.41 -2.88 1.12
CA GLY A 330 -12.32 -3.49 0.17
C GLY A 330 -12.65 -2.60 -1.02
N GLY A 331 -13.43 -3.15 -1.94
CA GLY A 331 -13.84 -2.49 -3.17
C GLY A 331 -15.04 -3.22 -3.76
N GLN A 332 -15.75 -2.52 -4.63
CA GLN A 332 -16.97 -3.05 -5.22
C GLN A 332 -17.20 -2.37 -6.56
N GLY A 333 -17.94 -3.02 -7.43
CA GLY A 333 -18.25 -2.43 -8.70
C GLY A 333 -19.07 -3.35 -9.55
N HIS A 334 -19.24 -2.92 -10.80
CA HIS A 334 -19.98 -3.72 -11.74
C HIS A 334 -19.48 -3.51 -13.17
N PHE A 335 -19.71 -4.52 -13.98
CA PHE A 335 -19.56 -4.47 -15.43
C PHE A 335 -20.93 -4.76 -16.04
N SER A 336 -21.39 -3.92 -16.96
CA SER A 336 -22.66 -4.14 -17.65
C SER A 336 -22.54 -3.93 -19.16
N ILE A 337 -23.33 -4.71 -19.91
CA ILE A 337 -23.52 -4.53 -21.35
C ILE A 337 -25.01 -4.45 -21.59
N ASN A 338 -25.48 -3.32 -22.12
CA ASN A 338 -26.85 -3.16 -22.58
C ASN A 338 -26.87 -3.16 -24.11
N PHE A 339 -27.38 -4.25 -24.70
CA PHE A 339 -27.43 -4.44 -26.15
C PHE A 339 -28.49 -3.57 -26.83
N GLN A 340 -29.51 -3.10 -26.09
CA GLN A 340 -30.54 -2.21 -26.64
C GLN A 340 -29.99 -0.79 -26.85
N THR A 341 -29.19 -0.29 -25.90
CA THR A 341 -28.59 1.05 -25.96
C THR A 341 -27.21 1.05 -26.59
N GLY A 342 -26.57 -0.12 -26.73
CA GLY A 342 -25.19 -0.27 -27.19
C GLY A 342 -24.16 0.23 -26.19
N ASN A 343 -24.52 0.30 -24.90
CA ASN A 343 -23.64 0.82 -23.86
C ASN A 343 -22.91 -0.32 -23.16
N ILE A 344 -21.61 -0.14 -22.95
CA ILE A 344 -20.79 -0.96 -22.07
C ILE A 344 -20.35 -0.06 -20.93
N GLU A 345 -20.69 -0.42 -19.70
CA GLU A 345 -20.32 0.32 -18.50
C GLU A 345 -19.42 -0.55 -17.63
N PHE A 346 -18.39 0.08 -17.08
CA PHE A 346 -17.49 -0.57 -16.16
C PHE A 346 -17.11 0.39 -15.05
N GLU A 347 -17.57 0.08 -13.86
CA GLU A 347 -17.38 0.89 -12.66
C GLU A 347 -16.62 0.07 -11.63
N VAL A 348 -15.48 0.58 -11.17
CA VAL A 348 -14.69 -0.02 -10.09
C VAL A 348 -14.55 1.03 -8.99
N ASN A 349 -15.14 0.76 -7.83
CA ASN A 349 -15.03 1.60 -6.65
C ASN A 349 -14.11 0.95 -5.62
N GLN A 350 -13.30 1.76 -4.97
CA GLN A 350 -12.47 1.35 -3.84
C GLN A 350 -13.05 2.00 -2.58
N ASN A 351 -13.29 1.19 -1.56
CA ASN A 351 -13.65 1.70 -0.25
C ASN A 351 -12.39 2.23 0.44
N TYR A 352 -12.53 3.28 1.22
CA TYR A 352 -11.46 3.77 2.09
C TYR A 352 -12.05 4.13 3.45
N VAL A 353 -11.34 3.78 4.52
CA VAL A 353 -11.74 4.15 5.87
C VAL A 353 -11.01 5.41 6.29
N GLU A 354 -11.75 6.51 6.45
CA GLU A 354 -11.24 7.74 7.04
C GLU A 354 -11.48 7.72 8.56
N SER A 355 -10.44 7.97 9.35
CA SER A 355 -10.55 8.18 10.79
C SER A 355 -10.03 9.57 11.14
N VAL A 356 -10.93 10.47 11.52
CA VAL A 356 -10.61 11.84 11.92
C VAL A 356 -10.62 11.93 13.44
N THR A 357 -9.54 12.46 14.02
CA THR A 357 -9.55 12.86 15.44
C THR A 357 -10.01 14.31 15.51
N GLU A 358 -11.27 14.53 15.84
CA GLU A 358 -11.87 15.88 15.92
C GLU A 358 -11.31 16.70 17.09
N TYR A 359 -10.85 16.01 18.15
CA TYR A 359 -10.31 16.63 19.35
C TYR A 359 -9.20 15.76 19.92
N ALA A 360 -8.01 16.33 20.07
CA ALA A 360 -6.91 15.74 20.82
C ALA A 360 -6.41 16.81 21.78
N ASN A 361 -6.37 16.48 23.07
CA ASN A 361 -5.74 17.30 24.09
C ASN A 361 -4.75 16.45 24.87
N GLU A 362 -3.62 17.05 25.22
CA GLU A 362 -2.59 16.44 26.04
C GLU A 362 -2.42 17.35 27.26
N TRP A 363 -2.85 16.87 28.42
CA TRP A 363 -2.63 17.56 29.69
C TRP A 363 -1.41 16.98 30.36
N SER A 364 -0.55 17.85 30.89
CA SER A 364 0.32 17.42 31.99
C SER A 364 -0.53 17.04 33.20
N VAL A 365 -0.03 16.14 34.04
CA VAL A 365 -0.74 15.74 35.27
C VAL A 365 -0.95 16.97 36.15
N GLU A 366 0.02 17.88 36.16
CA GLU A 366 0.00 19.14 36.89
C GLU A 366 -1.12 20.08 36.39
N GLU A 367 -1.22 20.33 35.07
CA GLU A 367 -2.27 21.19 34.48
C GLU A 367 -3.68 20.63 34.70
N PHE A 368 -3.83 19.30 34.65
CA PHE A 368 -5.12 18.67 34.92
C PHE A 368 -5.53 18.82 36.40
N MET A 369 -4.54 18.73 37.30
CA MET A 369 -4.77 18.91 38.74
C MET A 369 -5.08 20.38 39.09
N GLU A 370 -4.48 21.36 38.41
CA GLU A 370 -4.80 22.78 38.58
C GLU A 370 -6.22 23.13 38.15
N GLN A 371 -6.75 22.50 37.08
CA GLN A 371 -8.14 22.69 36.65
C GLN A 371 -9.17 22.07 37.60
N LEU A 372 -8.78 21.09 38.42
CA LEU A 372 -9.63 20.47 39.44
C LEU A 372 -9.70 21.29 40.75
N VAL A 373 -8.82 22.27 40.95
CA VAL A 373 -8.89 23.19 42.10
C VAL A 373 -10.00 24.21 41.84
N VAL A 374 -11.22 23.83 42.22
CA VAL A 374 -12.37 24.74 42.33
C VAL A 374 -11.96 25.96 43.17
N PRO A 375 -12.30 27.21 42.79
CA PRO A 375 -12.07 28.34 43.66
C PRO A 375 -12.89 28.12 44.94
N ALA A 376 -12.19 27.96 46.07
CA ALA A 376 -12.84 27.89 47.37
C ALA A 376 -13.73 29.13 47.51
N LEU A 377 -15.01 28.89 47.73
CA LEU A 377 -16.01 29.91 48.08
C LEU A 377 -15.39 30.83 49.14
N THR A 378 -15.16 32.09 48.78
CA THR A 378 -14.87 33.13 49.76
C THR A 378 -16.10 33.28 50.64
N GLU A 379 -16.02 32.74 51.86
CA GLU A 379 -16.94 33.03 52.94
C GLU A 379 -16.98 34.55 53.13
N SER A 380 -18.15 35.13 52.88
CA SER A 380 -18.47 36.50 53.26
C SER A 380 -19.01 36.46 54.69
N THR A 381 -18.30 37.14 55.58
CA THR A 381 -18.87 37.75 56.79
C THR A 381 -19.08 39.23 56.52
#